data_AF-A4JDH7-F1
#
_entry.id   AF-A4JDH7-F1
#
_cell.length_a   1.000
_cell.length_b   1.000
_cell.length_c   1.000
_cell.angle_alpha   90.00
_cell.angle_beta   90.00
_cell.angle_gamma   90.00
#
_symmetry.space_group_name_H-M   'P 1'
#
loop_
_entity.id
_entity.type
_entity.pdbx_description
1 polymer ?
#
loop_
_entity_poly.entity_id
_entity_poly.type
_entity_poly.pdbx_seq_one_letter_code
_entity_poly.pdbx_strand_id
1 'polypeptide(L)'
;MEAIVMIGPTITNPEKLDTVEDLRREVHRVNQELFDQSARLAKLNATGVQMAGFIEGVLKEHVRADADAVAARCAAYLDARPRLREKLEEAIESEALRKMH
;
A
#
# COMPACT_ATOMS: atom_id res chain seq x y z
N MET A 1 0.84 -9.48 -19.69
CA MET A 1 0.88 -8.03 -19.44
C MET A 1 -0.24 -7.72 -18.48
N GLU A 2 0.08 -7.34 -17.24
CA GLU A 2 -0.95 -6.85 -16.31
C GLU A 2 -1.47 -5.51 -16.81
N ALA A 3 -2.80 -5.36 -16.83
CA ALA A 3 -3.43 -4.10 -17.18
C ALA A 3 -3.11 -3.07 -16.09
N ILE A 4 -2.37 -2.02 -16.44
CA ILE A 4 -2.21 -0.85 -15.57
C ILE A 4 -3.57 -0.17 -15.51
N VAL A 5 -4.32 -0.41 -14.45
CA VAL A 5 -5.55 0.34 -14.16
C VAL A 5 -5.12 1.76 -13.76
N MET A 6 -5.23 2.69 -14.70
CA MET A 6 -5.04 4.11 -14.43
C MET A 6 -6.23 4.61 -13.59
N ILE A 7 -6.01 4.74 -12.28
CA ILE A 7 -6.97 5.40 -11.39
C ILE A 7 -6.72 6.90 -11.50
N GLY A 8 -7.43 7.57 -12.40
CA GLY A 8 -7.47 9.03 -12.51
C GLY A 8 -8.71 9.60 -11.83
N PRO A 9 -8.77 10.93 -11.59
CA PRO A 9 -9.98 11.58 -11.13
C PRO A 9 -11.09 11.42 -12.17
N THR A 10 -12.34 11.43 -11.74
CA THR A 10 -13.47 11.50 -12.68
C THR A 10 -13.47 12.88 -13.33
N ILE A 11 -13.21 12.95 -14.65
CA ILE A 11 -13.17 14.21 -15.39
C ILE A 11 -14.55 14.47 -16.00
N THR A 12 -15.19 15.55 -15.55
CA THR A 12 -16.44 16.06 -16.14
C THR A 12 -16.12 17.01 -17.28
N ASN A 13 -16.89 16.91 -18.39
CA ASN A 13 -16.78 17.84 -19.51
C ASN A 13 -17.34 19.23 -19.08
N PRO A 14 -16.53 20.31 -19.09
CA PRO A 14 -17.00 21.64 -18.69
C PRO A 14 -18.15 22.17 -19.55
N GLU A 15 -18.22 21.78 -20.83
CA GLU A 15 -19.27 22.19 -21.78
C GLU A 15 -20.67 21.64 -21.41
N LYS A 16 -20.74 20.73 -20.44
CA LYS A 16 -22.01 20.18 -19.91
C LYS A 16 -22.48 20.89 -18.64
N LEU A 17 -21.78 21.93 -18.19
CA LEU A 17 -22.11 22.68 -16.99
C LEU A 17 -22.79 23.98 -17.40
N ASP A 18 -24.05 24.15 -17.00
CA ASP A 18 -24.89 25.24 -17.47
C ASP A 18 -24.61 26.57 -16.76
N THR A 19 -24.01 26.53 -15.57
CA THR A 19 -23.77 27.71 -14.72
C THR A 19 -22.37 27.78 -14.13
N VAL A 20 -21.98 28.98 -13.70
CA VAL A 20 -20.73 29.22 -12.96
C VAL A 20 -20.76 28.49 -11.61
N GLU A 21 -21.92 28.40 -10.97
CA GLU A 21 -22.12 27.65 -9.74
C GLU A 21 -21.86 26.15 -9.93
N ASP A 22 -22.33 25.58 -11.05
CA ASP A 22 -22.08 24.17 -11.38
C ASP A 22 -20.60 23.91 -11.63
N LEU A 23 -19.92 24.83 -12.33
CA LEU A 23 -18.47 24.79 -12.50
C LEU A 23 -17.73 24.86 -11.16
N ARG A 24 -18.12 25.75 -10.24
CA ARG A 24 -17.49 25.87 -8.92
C ARG A 24 -17.66 24.61 -8.09
N ARG A 25 -18.86 24.01 -8.10
CA ARG A 25 -19.13 22.74 -7.40
C ARG A 25 -18.28 21.61 -7.96
N GLU A 26 -18.18 21.51 -9.27
CA GLU A 26 -17.42 20.47 -9.93
C GLU A 26 -15.91 20.62 -9.71
N VAL A 27 -15.38 21.85 -9.77
CA VAL A 27 -13.98 22.13 -9.41
C VAL A 27 -13.71 21.76 -7.95
N HIS A 28 -14.61 22.09 -7.03
CA HIS A 28 -14.45 21.72 -5.62
C HIS A 28 -14.40 20.20 -5.43
N ARG A 29 -15.31 19.47 -6.09
CA ARG A 29 -15.36 18.00 -6.08
C ARG A 29 -14.06 17.38 -6.62
N VAL A 30 -13.61 17.83 -7.79
CA VAL A 30 -12.36 17.32 -8.43
C VAL A 30 -11.15 17.63 -7.55
N ASN A 31 -11.06 18.82 -6.96
CA ASN A 31 -9.96 19.16 -6.06
C ASN A 31 -9.92 18.23 -4.85
N GLN A 32 -11.07 17.96 -4.23
CA GLN A 32 -11.15 17.03 -3.10
C GLN A 32 -10.69 15.62 -3.51
N GLU A 33 -11.16 15.13 -4.66
CA GLU A 33 -10.75 13.83 -5.21
C GLU A 33 -9.24 13.76 -5.47
N LEU A 34 -8.65 14.81 -6.04
CA LEU A 34 -7.22 14.91 -6.28
C LEU A 34 -6.40 14.94 -4.99
N PHE A 35 -6.86 15.65 -3.95
CA PHE A 35 -6.19 15.65 -2.65
C PHE A 35 -6.21 14.27 -2.00
N ASP A 36 -7.35 13.58 -2.03
CA ASP A 36 -7.49 12.22 -1.50
C ASP A 36 -6.60 11.23 -2.25
N GLN A 37 -6.57 11.32 -3.58
CA GLN A 37 -5.70 10.49 -4.42
C GLN A 37 -4.21 10.76 -4.15
N SER A 38 -3.83 12.04 -4.05
CA SER A 38 -2.45 12.44 -3.72
C SER A 38 -2.02 11.90 -2.35
N ALA A 39 -2.88 12.01 -1.33
CA ALA A 39 -2.61 11.46 -0.01
C ALA A 39 -2.46 9.93 -0.03
N ARG A 40 -3.28 9.23 -0.82
CA ARG A 40 -3.16 7.78 -1.01
C ARG A 40 -1.85 7.40 -1.69
N LEU A 41 -1.46 8.12 -2.75
CA LEU A 41 -0.19 7.89 -3.45
C LEU A 41 1.01 8.15 -2.53
N ALA A 42 0.99 9.23 -1.74
CA ALA A 42 2.02 9.52 -0.77
C ALA A 42 2.16 8.40 0.27
N LYS A 43 1.03 7.89 0.79
CA LYS A 43 1.01 6.77 1.73
C LYS A 43 1.54 5.47 1.11
N LEU A 44 1.16 5.17 -0.13
CA LEU A 44 1.65 4.00 -0.86
C LEU A 44 3.16 4.10 -1.12
N ASN A 45 3.64 5.26 -1.55
CA ASN A 45 5.06 5.51 -1.76
C ASN A 45 5.86 5.35 -0.46
N ALA A 46 5.38 5.94 0.65
CA ALA A 46 6.01 5.79 1.96
C ALA A 46 6.07 4.31 2.40
N THR A 47 4.98 3.57 2.19
CA THR A 47 4.94 2.12 2.46
C THR A 47 5.94 1.36 1.58
N GLY A 48 6.00 1.68 0.29
CA GLY A 48 6.92 1.06 -0.65
C GLY A 48 8.39 1.28 -0.29
N VAL A 49 8.75 2.52 0.08
CA VAL A 49 10.11 2.85 0.56
C VAL A 49 10.45 2.08 1.84
N GLN A 50 9.52 1.98 2.80
CA GLN A 50 9.73 1.20 4.02
C GLN A 50 9.91 -0.29 3.73
N MET A 51 9.12 -0.86 2.82
CA MET A 51 9.24 -2.26 2.41
C MET A 51 10.57 -2.52 1.72
N ALA A 52 10.98 -1.65 0.79
CA ALA A 52 12.26 -1.78 0.10
C ALA A 52 13.43 -1.75 1.09
N GLY A 53 13.43 -0.81 2.04
CA GLY A 53 14.46 -0.72 3.08
C GLY A 53 14.48 -1.94 4.02
N PHE A 54 13.31 -2.49 4.36
CA PHE A 54 13.23 -3.74 5.13
C PHE A 54 13.84 -4.92 4.37
N ILE A 55 13.44 -5.12 3.11
CA ILE A 55 13.94 -6.22 2.26
C ILE A 55 15.45 -6.10 2.09
N GLU A 56 15.94 -4.91 1.75
CA GLU A 56 17.38 -4.66 1.62
C GLU A 56 18.13 -5.01 2.91
N GLY A 57 17.57 -4.62 4.06
CA GLY A 57 18.12 -4.96 5.37
C GLY A 57 18.20 -6.48 5.61
N VAL A 58 17.13 -7.22 5.31
CA VAL A 58 17.11 -8.69 5.46
C VAL A 58 18.14 -9.34 4.54
N LEU A 59 18.21 -8.92 3.28
CA LEU A 59 19.17 -9.45 2.31
C LEU A 59 20.62 -9.20 2.74
N LYS A 60 20.91 -8.02 3.32
CA LYS A 60 22.24 -7.70 3.86
C LYS A 60 22.66 -8.63 5.00
N GLU A 61 21.76 -8.90 5.96
CA GLU A 61 22.08 -9.82 7.06
C GLU A 61 22.19 -11.27 6.57
N HIS A 62 21.35 -11.67 5.61
CA HIS A 62 21.44 -12.99 4.99
C HIS A 62 22.78 -13.21 4.26
N VAL A 63 23.27 -12.22 3.51
CA VAL A 63 24.58 -12.27 2.85
C VAL A 63 25.72 -12.42 3.87
N ARG A 64 25.56 -11.88 5.08
CA ARG A 64 26.52 -12.04 6.18
C ARG A 64 26.40 -13.39 6.90
N ALA A 65 25.46 -14.24 6.50
CA ALA A 65 25.09 -15.47 7.17
C ALA A 65 24.70 -15.28 8.65
N ASP A 66 24.14 -14.10 8.99
CA ASP A 66 23.69 -13.76 10.34
C ASP A 66 22.19 -14.06 10.49
N ALA A 67 21.87 -15.29 10.89
CA ALA A 67 20.49 -15.75 11.06
C ALA A 67 19.76 -15.03 12.20
N ASP A 68 20.47 -14.69 13.28
CA ASP A 68 19.88 -14.00 14.43
C ASP A 68 19.50 -12.56 14.05
N ALA A 69 20.35 -11.87 13.28
CA ALA A 69 20.04 -10.53 12.78
C ALA A 69 18.87 -10.53 11.78
N VAL A 70 18.74 -11.57 10.94
CA VAL A 70 17.56 -11.76 10.09
C VAL A 70 16.29 -11.92 10.94
N ALA A 71 16.32 -12.80 11.95
CA ALA A 71 15.18 -13.04 12.83
C ALA A 71 14.76 -11.77 13.60
N ALA A 72 15.74 -11.05 14.18
CA ALA A 72 15.50 -9.80 14.90
C ALA A 72 14.89 -8.73 13.99
N ARG A 73 15.36 -8.60 12.74
CA ARG A 73 14.83 -7.63 11.78
C ARG A 73 13.38 -7.96 11.37
N CYS A 74 13.08 -9.24 11.14
CA CYS A 74 11.72 -9.69 10.85
C CYS A 74 10.77 -9.44 12.03
N ALA A 75 11.21 -9.74 13.26
CA ALA A 75 10.44 -9.48 14.47
C ALA A 75 10.10 -7.99 14.60
N ALA A 76 11.10 -7.11 14.50
CA ALA A 76 10.90 -5.66 14.57
C ALA A 76 9.95 -5.14 13.48
N TYR A 77 10.04 -5.68 12.26
CA TYR A 77 9.15 -5.29 11.16
C TYR A 77 7.69 -5.66 11.41
N LEU A 78 7.45 -6.83 12.01
CA LEU A 78 6.13 -7.35 12.36
C LEU A 78 5.56 -6.72 13.63
N ASP A 79 6.39 -6.40 14.63
CA ASP A 79 5.95 -5.69 15.85
C ASP A 79 5.36 -4.32 15.50
N ALA A 80 5.95 -3.62 14.53
CA ALA A 80 5.43 -2.36 14.03
C ALA A 80 4.15 -2.51 13.18
N ARG A 81 3.75 -3.74 12.82
CA ARG A 81 2.66 -4.04 11.88
C ARG A 81 1.79 -5.20 12.38
N PRO A 82 1.06 -5.04 13.51
CA PRO A 82 0.30 -6.11 14.14
C PRO A 82 -0.72 -6.77 13.19
N ARG A 83 -1.42 -5.99 12.37
CA ARG A 83 -2.35 -6.54 11.36
C ARG A 83 -1.69 -7.42 10.30
N LEU A 84 -0.44 -7.11 9.93
CA LEU A 84 0.32 -7.95 9.00
C LEU A 84 0.71 -9.26 9.68
N ARG A 85 1.12 -9.20 10.96
CA ARG A 85 1.41 -10.39 11.75
C ARG A 85 0.20 -11.31 11.85
N GLU A 86 -0.95 -10.79 12.31
CA GLU A 86 -2.20 -11.56 12.42
C GLU A 86 -2.54 -12.27 11.10
N LYS A 87 -2.51 -11.54 9.98
CA LYS A 87 -2.79 -12.10 8.65
C LYS A 87 -1.82 -13.24 8.27
N LEU A 88 -0.54 -13.13 8.62
CA LEU A 88 0.45 -14.16 8.34
C LEU A 88 0.24 -15.39 9.22
N GLU A 89 -0.06 -15.19 10.51
CA GLU A 89 -0.37 -16.26 11.45
C GLU A 89 -1.62 -17.03 11.00
N GLU A 90 -2.70 -16.35 10.64
CA GLU A 90 -3.91 -16.95 10.07
C GLU A 90 -3.62 -17.77 8.80
N ALA A 91 -2.76 -17.26 7.92
CA ALA A 91 -2.39 -17.96 6.70
C ALA A 91 -1.60 -19.25 7.00
N ILE A 92 -0.65 -19.19 7.95
CA ILE A 92 0.14 -20.34 8.41
C ILE A 92 -0.78 -21.42 9.02
N GLU A 93 -1.73 -21.02 9.86
CA GLU A 93 -2.71 -21.93 10.46
C GLU A 93 -3.59 -22.59 9.39
N SER A 94 -4.09 -21.80 8.43
CA SER A 94 -4.90 -22.31 7.32
C SER A 94 -4.13 -23.32 6.46
N GLU A 95 -2.84 -23.07 6.20
CA GLU A 95 -1.98 -24.00 5.47
C GLU A 95 -1.70 -25.28 6.24
N ALA A 96 -1.49 -25.20 7.56
CA ALA A 96 -1.29 -26.36 8.41
C ALA A 96 -2.52 -27.28 8.40
N LEU A 97 -3.72 -26.71 8.53
CA LEU A 97 -4.99 -27.45 8.46
C LEU A 97 -5.16 -28.17 7.13
N ARG A 98 -4.82 -27.54 6.00
CA ARG A 98 -4.91 -28.17 4.67
C ARG A 98 -3.93 -29.32 4.49
N LYS A 99 -2.77 -29.30 5.13
CA LYS A 99 -1.77 -30.37 5.01
C LYS A 99 -2.09 -31.61 5.87
N MET A 100 -3.01 -31.49 6.82
CA MET A 100 -3.43 -32.58 7.71
C MET A 100 -4.62 -33.39 7.18
N HIS A 101 -5.30 -32.90 6.14
CA HIS A 101 -6.44 -33.55 5.47
C HIS A 101 -6.04 -34.12 4.11
#